data_AF-A0A376RIZ6-F1
#
_entry.id   AF-A0A376RIZ6-F1
#
_cell.length_a   1.000
_cell.length_b   1.000
_cell.length_c   1.000
_cell.angle_alpha   90.00
_cell.angle_beta   90.00
_cell.angle_gamma   90.00
#
_symmetry.space_group_name_H-M   'P 1'
#
loop_
_entity.id
_entity.type
_entity.pdbx_description
1 polymer ?
#
loop_
_entity_poly.entity_id
_entity_poly.type
_entity_poly.pdbx_seq_one_letter_code
_entity_poly.pdbx_strand_id
1 'polypeptide(L)'
;MFKYNDAGVDTKQLEGQSDLGFAGFRVFKAPELARRDVVSFLGASYFRAVDDTYQYGLSARGLAIDTYTDSKEEFPDFTAFWFDTVKPGQLPLPFMRCSIAPALLVPISSLSIVRKVR
;
A
#
# COMPACT_ATOMS: atom_id res chain seq x y z
N MET A 1 4.63 -1.44 18.27
CA MET A 1 5.11 -0.09 17.96
C MET A 1 6.63 -0.17 17.78
N PHE A 2 7.21 0.58 16.82
CA PHE A 2 8.56 0.33 16.30
C PHE A 2 9.68 0.46 17.35
N LYS A 3 10.76 -0.33 17.19
CA LYS A 3 11.97 -0.24 18.01
C LYS A 3 13.08 0.39 17.18
N TYR A 4 13.57 1.56 17.59
CA TYR A 4 14.57 2.33 16.83
C TYR A 4 15.99 2.25 17.39
N ASN A 5 16.16 1.72 18.61
CA ASN A 5 17.41 1.78 19.37
C ASN A 5 18.63 1.14 18.67
N ASP A 6 18.40 0.18 17.78
CA ASP A 6 19.44 -0.55 17.05
C ASP A 6 19.44 -0.25 15.53
N ALA A 7 18.65 0.72 15.08
CA ALA A 7 18.46 1.01 13.67
C ALA A 7 19.53 1.95 13.07
N GLY A 8 20.44 2.49 13.90
CA GLY A 8 21.45 3.47 13.46
C GLY A 8 20.85 4.82 13.02
N VAL A 9 19.59 5.08 13.37
CA VAL A 9 18.88 6.32 13.08
C VAL A 9 19.18 7.34 14.18
N ASP A 10 19.49 8.58 13.79
CA ASP A 10 19.62 9.68 14.75
C ASP A 10 18.24 10.03 15.33
N THR A 11 17.96 9.51 16.52
CA THR A 11 16.67 9.70 17.20
C THR A 11 16.45 11.14 17.64
N LYS A 12 17.47 12.00 17.67
CA LYS A 12 17.31 13.43 17.96
C LYS A 12 16.46 14.14 16.91
N GLN A 13 16.48 13.65 15.67
CA GLN A 13 15.63 14.19 14.60
C GLN A 13 14.15 13.91 14.84
N LEU A 14 13.83 12.92 15.68
CA LEU A 14 12.47 12.52 16.03
C LEU A 14 11.98 13.22 17.31
N GLU A 15 12.87 13.86 18.07
CA GLU A 15 12.51 14.61 19.27
C GLU A 15 11.60 15.79 18.90
N GLY A 16 10.44 15.89 19.57
CA GLY A 16 9.44 16.94 19.31
C GLY A 16 8.48 16.64 18.14
N GLN A 17 8.70 15.57 17.37
CA GLN A 17 7.73 15.12 16.36
C GLN A 17 6.73 14.15 17.00
N SER A 18 5.51 14.62 17.26
CA SER A 18 4.45 13.81 17.86
C SER A 18 3.76 12.87 16.88
N ASP A 19 3.84 13.14 15.58
CA ASP A 19 3.20 12.36 14.53
C ASP A 19 4.11 12.21 13.30
N LEU A 20 4.74 11.04 13.18
CA LEU A 20 5.53 10.65 12.02
C LEU A 20 4.70 9.90 10.98
N GLY A 21 3.43 9.60 11.28
CA GLY A 21 2.58 8.76 10.46
C GLY A 21 3.11 7.34 10.25
N PHE A 22 2.46 6.61 9.36
CA PHE A 22 2.91 5.31 8.86
C PHE A 22 3.20 5.42 7.36
N ALA A 23 4.34 4.89 6.92
CA ALA A 23 4.67 4.83 5.49
C ALA A 23 3.79 3.84 4.70
N GLY A 24 3.14 2.91 5.40
CA GLY A 24 2.36 1.84 4.81
C GLY A 24 1.99 0.77 5.85
N PHE A 25 1.37 -0.31 5.39
CA PHE A 25 0.97 -1.41 6.25
C PHE A 25 1.01 -2.76 5.52
N ARG A 26 1.00 -3.82 6.33
CA ARG A 26 0.93 -5.20 5.87
C ARG A 26 -0.27 -5.89 6.50
N VAL A 27 -0.92 -6.75 5.74
CA VAL A 27 -2.05 -7.55 6.21
C VAL A 27 -1.58 -8.98 6.42
N PHE A 28 -1.98 -9.55 7.56
CA PHE A 28 -1.73 -10.93 7.92
C PHE A 28 -3.05 -11.69 7.96
N LYS A 29 -3.01 -12.99 7.67
CA LYS A 29 -4.19 -13.85 7.69
C LYS A 29 -4.03 -14.92 8.77
N ALA A 30 -5.04 -15.06 9.63
CA ALA A 30 -5.09 -16.14 10.61
C ALA A 30 -4.99 -17.51 9.93
N PRO A 31 -4.28 -18.49 10.52
CA PRO A 31 -3.75 -18.49 11.90
C PRO A 31 -2.37 -17.81 12.07
N GLU A 32 -1.66 -17.51 10.98
CA GLU A 32 -0.29 -17.00 11.02
C GLU A 32 -0.26 -15.46 11.02
N LEU A 33 -0.43 -14.85 12.20
CA LEU A 33 -0.63 -13.40 12.34
C LEU A 33 0.65 -12.55 12.38
N ALA A 34 1.83 -13.17 12.40
CA ALA A 34 3.11 -12.45 12.56
C ALA A 34 4.22 -12.88 11.60
N ARG A 35 4.14 -14.08 11.01
CA ARG A 35 5.23 -14.65 10.21
C ARG A 35 5.04 -14.49 8.71
N ARG A 36 3.79 -14.50 8.24
CA ARG A 36 3.45 -14.52 6.81
C ARG A 36 2.38 -13.47 6.51
N ASP A 37 2.82 -12.40 5.89
CA ASP A 37 1.97 -11.37 5.31
C ASP A 37 1.35 -11.87 3.98
N VAL A 38 0.13 -11.40 3.70
CA VAL A 38 -0.59 -11.75 2.47
C VAL A 38 -0.62 -10.61 1.46
N VAL A 39 -0.58 -9.37 1.95
CA VAL A 39 -0.46 -8.16 1.11
C VAL A 39 0.28 -7.06 1.86
N SER A 40 1.06 -6.28 1.12
CA SER A 40 1.80 -5.11 1.60
C SER A 40 1.51 -3.91 0.73
N PHE A 41 1.21 -2.78 1.38
CA PHE A 41 1.01 -1.47 0.77
C PHE A 41 2.15 -0.56 1.25
N LEU A 42 2.95 -0.04 0.32
CA LEU A 42 4.08 0.83 0.63
C LEU A 42 4.51 1.63 -0.60
N GLY A 43 4.52 2.96 -0.46
CA GLY A 43 4.99 3.91 -1.48
C GLY A 43 4.04 4.11 -2.64
N ALA A 44 3.64 5.36 -2.91
CA ALA A 44 2.66 5.72 -3.93
C ALA A 44 1.43 4.78 -3.89
N SER A 45 0.82 4.49 -5.04
CA SER A 45 -0.30 3.56 -5.15
C SER A 45 0.15 2.12 -5.37
N TYR A 46 1.34 1.73 -4.90
CA TYR A 46 1.84 0.36 -5.07
C TYR A 46 1.39 -0.57 -3.97
N PHE A 47 1.16 -1.82 -4.36
CA PHE A 47 0.98 -2.93 -3.44
C PHE A 47 1.56 -4.23 -4.01
N ARG A 48 1.87 -5.16 -3.11
CA ARG A 48 2.28 -6.52 -3.45
C ARG A 48 1.42 -7.51 -2.69
N ALA A 49 0.96 -8.54 -3.38
CA ALA A 49 0.28 -9.67 -2.77
C ALA A 49 1.09 -10.95 -3.02
N VAL A 50 0.92 -11.92 -2.14
CA VAL A 50 1.51 -13.26 -2.28
C VAL A 50 0.43 -14.26 -2.70
N ASP A 51 0.87 -15.37 -3.27
CA ASP A 51 0.04 -16.55 -3.53
C ASP A 51 0.21 -17.61 -2.42
N ASP A 52 -0.14 -18.86 -2.71
CA ASP A 52 -0.02 -19.99 -1.78
C ASP A 52 1.44 -20.33 -1.40
N THR A 53 2.42 -19.83 -2.16
CA THR A 53 3.85 -19.99 -1.86
C THR A 53 4.34 -18.98 -0.83
N TYR A 54 3.55 -17.94 -0.51
CA TYR A 54 3.93 -16.81 0.34
C TYR A 54 5.13 -16.01 -0.17
N GLN A 55 5.51 -16.18 -1.42
CA GLN A 55 6.54 -15.38 -2.04
C GLN A 55 5.93 -14.10 -2.61
N TYR A 56 6.60 -12.96 -2.38
CA TYR A 56 6.24 -11.73 -3.05
C TYR A 56 6.45 -11.85 -4.55
N GLY A 57 5.35 -11.76 -5.30
CA GLY A 57 5.38 -11.64 -6.74
C GLY A 57 5.68 -10.20 -7.19
N LEU A 58 5.21 -9.90 -8.39
CA LEU A 58 5.36 -8.58 -8.99
C LEU A 58 4.48 -7.55 -8.28
N SER A 59 4.99 -6.31 -8.17
CA SER A 59 4.19 -5.19 -7.67
C SER A 59 3.06 -4.84 -8.64
N ALA A 60 1.92 -4.45 -8.10
CA ALA A 60 0.82 -3.84 -8.82
C ALA A 60 0.70 -2.36 -8.40
N ARG A 61 0.09 -1.54 -9.27
CA ARG A 61 -0.27 -0.14 -8.98
C ARG A 61 -1.79 -0.01 -9.01
N GLY A 62 -2.35 0.71 -8.04
CA GLY A 62 -3.77 1.05 -8.01
C GLY A 62 -4.15 1.99 -9.15
N LEU A 63 -3.24 2.92 -9.50
CA LEU A 63 -3.41 3.82 -10.62
C LEU A 63 -2.07 4.15 -11.30
N ALA A 64 -2.09 4.17 -12.64
CA ALA A 64 -1.02 4.68 -13.48
C ALA A 64 -1.57 5.81 -14.35
N ILE A 65 -0.88 6.95 -14.34
CA ILE A 65 -1.24 8.14 -15.13
C ILE A 65 -0.03 8.49 -15.99
N ASP A 66 -0.24 8.67 -17.28
CA ASP A 66 0.77 9.12 -18.24
C ASP A 66 2.04 8.24 -18.29
N THR A 67 1.94 6.98 -17.90
CA THR A 67 3.04 6.01 -18.02
C THR A 67 3.38 5.76 -19.49
N TYR A 68 4.65 5.88 -19.84
CA TYR A 68 5.17 5.67 -21.21
C TYR A 68 4.54 6.62 -22.25
N THR A 69 4.38 7.89 -21.86
CA THR A 69 3.94 8.96 -22.74
C THR A 69 5.02 10.03 -22.87
N ASP A 70 4.83 11.01 -23.75
CA ASP A 70 5.73 12.17 -23.87
C ASP A 70 5.56 13.17 -22.71
N SER A 71 4.49 13.04 -21.89
CA SER A 71 4.28 13.83 -20.68
C SER A 71 4.96 13.19 -19.46
N LYS A 72 5.06 13.95 -18.37
CA LYS A 72 5.69 13.49 -17.13
C LYS A 72 4.79 12.44 -16.46
N GLU A 73 5.31 11.23 -16.27
CA GLU A 73 4.61 10.18 -15.52
C GLU A 73 4.30 10.64 -14.10
N GLU A 74 3.05 10.44 -13.67
CA GLU A 74 2.60 10.73 -12.33
C GLU A 74 2.47 9.46 -11.48
N PHE A 75 2.79 9.59 -10.20
CA PHE A 75 2.70 8.52 -9.22
C PHE A 75 1.71 8.90 -8.12
N PRO A 76 0.42 8.58 -8.28
CA PRO A 76 -0.59 8.86 -7.27
C PRO A 76 -0.33 8.09 -5.98
N ASP A 77 -0.67 8.68 -4.83
CA ASP A 77 -0.52 8.10 -3.49
C ASP A 77 -1.83 7.51 -2.97
N PHE A 78 -1.75 6.40 -2.24
CA PHE A 78 -2.84 6.00 -1.36
C PHE A 78 -2.89 6.91 -0.14
N THR A 79 -4.01 7.60 0.08
CA THR A 79 -4.15 8.60 1.16
C THR A 79 -4.97 8.10 2.33
N ALA A 80 -5.89 7.17 2.10
CA ALA A 80 -6.76 6.64 3.14
C ALA A 80 -7.21 5.22 2.81
N PHE A 81 -7.40 4.41 3.86
CA PHE A 81 -7.81 3.03 3.78
C PHE A 81 -8.97 2.78 4.75
N TRP A 82 -9.97 2.03 4.31
CA TRP A 82 -11.11 1.60 5.11
C TRP A 82 -11.22 0.08 5.02
N PHE A 83 -11.41 -0.55 6.18
CA PHE A 83 -11.56 -1.99 6.30
C PHE A 83 -12.93 -2.29 6.89
N ASP A 84 -13.74 -3.06 6.16
CA ASP A 84 -15.00 -3.53 6.68
C ASP A 84 -14.78 -4.79 7.52
N THR A 85 -15.34 -4.82 8.73
CA THR A 85 -15.28 -6.01 9.59
C THR A 85 -16.26 -7.05 9.06
N VAL A 86 -15.75 -8.16 8.54
CA VAL A 86 -16.58 -9.28 8.09
C VAL A 86 -17.11 -10.08 9.27
N LYS A 87 -18.38 -10.49 9.18
CA LYS A 87 -18.97 -11.40 10.16
C LYS A 87 -18.29 -12.77 10.09
N PRO A 88 -18.16 -13.49 11.22
CA PRO A 88 -17.65 -14.86 11.22
C PRO A 88 -18.44 -15.73 10.22
N GLY A 89 -17.73 -16.42 9.32
CA GLY A 89 -18.34 -17.32 8.32
C GLY A 89 -18.70 -16.69 6.97
N GLN A 90 -18.50 -15.38 6.78
CA GLN A 90 -18.71 -14.74 5.49
C GLN A 90 -17.41 -14.72 4.66
N LEU A 91 -17.42 -15.43 3.52
CA LEU A 91 -16.48 -15.21 2.42
C LEU A 91 -17.11 -14.21 1.44
N PRO A 92 -16.33 -13.31 0.82
CA PRO A 92 -14.88 -13.26 0.75
C PRO A 92 -14.23 -12.39 1.86
N LEU A 93 -12.89 -12.26 1.80
CA LEU A 93 -12.05 -11.41 2.67
C LEU A 93 -12.67 -10.02 2.96
N PRO A 94 -12.30 -9.36 4.07
CA PRO A 94 -12.76 -8.00 4.35
C PRO A 94 -12.55 -7.10 3.13
N PHE A 95 -13.65 -6.52 2.67
CA PHE A 95 -13.63 -5.58 1.56
C PHE A 95 -12.84 -4.36 2.02
N MET A 96 -11.74 -4.10 1.33
CA MET A 96 -10.88 -2.95 1.59
C MET A 96 -11.15 -1.91 0.53
N ARG A 97 -11.45 -0.69 0.96
CA ARG A 97 -11.53 0.48 0.08
C ARG A 97 -10.34 1.38 0.35
N CYS A 98 -9.78 1.95 -0.71
CA CYS A 98 -8.70 2.91 -0.63
C CYS A 98 -9.04 4.19 -1.42
N SER A 99 -8.53 5.31 -0.96
CA SER A 99 -8.55 6.59 -1.68
C SER A 99 -7.19 6.81 -2.33
N ILE A 100 -7.20 7.17 -3.61
CA ILE A 100 -5.99 7.51 -4.38
C ILE A 100 -6.04 9.01 -4.69
N ALA A 101 -5.01 9.75 -4.30
CA ALA A 101 -4.86 11.16 -4.67
C ALA A 101 -3.76 11.31 -5.73
N PRO A 102 -3.98 12.11 -6.78
CA PRO A 102 -2.94 12.40 -7.76
C PRO A 102 -1.84 13.25 -7.11
N ALA A 103 -0.61 13.10 -7.61
CA ALA A 103 0.52 13.90 -7.13
C ALA A 103 0.39 15.38 -7.54
N LEU A 104 -0.37 15.68 -8.61
CA LEU A 104 -0.64 17.02 -9.11
C LEU A 104 -2.14 17.15 -9.50
N LEU A 105 -2.72 18.34 -9.32
CA LEU A 105 -4.07 18.67 -9.83
C LEU A 105 -4.00 18.90 -11.35
N VAL A 106 -3.81 17.83 -12.13
CA VAL A 106 -3.78 17.89 -13.60
C VAL A 106 -5.00 17.14 -14.14
N PRO A 107 -5.67 17.66 -15.19
CA PRO A 107 -6.75 16.94 -15.85
C PRO A 107 -6.25 15.58 -16.33
N ILE A 108 -6.85 14.51 -15.82
CA ILE A 108 -6.46 13.13 -16.12
C ILE A 108 -6.76 12.85 -17.60
N SER A 109 -5.74 12.93 -18.46
CA SER A 109 -5.86 12.68 -19.91
C SER A 109 -5.87 11.19 -20.26
N SER A 110 -5.26 10.34 -19.42
CA SER A 110 -5.22 8.89 -19.63
C SER A 110 -5.22 8.15 -18.29
N LEU A 111 -6.33 7.47 -17.98
CA LEU A 111 -6.50 6.67 -16.77
C LEU A 111 -6.38 5.18 -17.12
N SER A 112 -5.32 4.51 -16.66
CA SER A 112 -5.16 3.06 -16.86
C SER A 112 -5.16 2.33 -15.53
N ILE A 113 -6.13 1.43 -15.33
CA ILE A 113 -6.09 0.44 -14.24
C ILE A 113 -5.29 -0.76 -14.76
N VAL A 114 -4.08 -0.95 -14.22
CA VAL A 114 -3.25 -2.10 -14.58
C VAL A 114 -3.83 -3.35 -13.91
N ARG A 115 -4.73 -4.04 -14.61
CA ARG A 115 -5.21 -5.35 -14.18
C ARG A 115 -4.16 -6.39 -14.54
N LYS A 116 -3.41 -6.87 -13.55
CA LYS A 116 -2.50 -8.00 -13.76
C LYS A 116 -3.32 -9.27 -13.94
N VAL A 117 -3.38 -9.77 -15.17
CA VAL A 117 -3.81 -11.14 -15.46
C VAL A 117 -2.68 -12.07 -15.02
N ARG A 118 -3.07 -13.16 -14.38
CA ARG A 118 -2.17 -14.19 -13.84
C ARG A 118 -1.35 -14.82 -14.97
#